data_AF-A0A819VTP5-F1
#
_entry.id   AF-A0A819VTP5-F1
#
_cell.length_a   1.000
_cell.length_b   1.000
_cell.length_c   1.000
_cell.angle_alpha   90.00
_cell.angle_beta   90.00
_cell.angle_gamma   90.00
#
_symmetry.space_group_name_H-M   'P 1'
#
loop_
_entity.id
_entity.type
_entity.pdbx_description
1 polymer ?
#
loop_
_entity_poly.entity_id
_entity_poly.type
_entity_poly.pdbx_seq_one_letter_code
_entity_poly.pdbx_strand_id
1 'polypeptide(L)'
;MLYQLREHGFSARIIEAGDGIGGTWYWNRYPGARCDIESMQYSYSFSEKLQQEWKWSELYASQPEILHYLNYVADKFDLRKDIQLSTRVKII
;
A
#
# COMPACT_ATOMS: atom_id res chain seq x y z
N MET A 1 2.33 -2.66 8.85
CA MET A 1 2.80 -3.93 9.48
C MET A 1 4.23 -4.29 9.09
N LEU A 2 4.53 -4.72 7.85
CA LEU A 2 5.89 -5.17 7.46
C LEU A 2 6.99 -4.13 7.79
N TYR A 3 6.78 -2.87 7.40
CA TYR A 3 7.68 -1.77 7.74
C TYR A 3 7.96 -1.70 9.25
N GLN A 4 6.90 -1.66 10.08
CA GLN A 4 7.05 -1.59 11.54
C GLN A 4 7.77 -2.81 12.13
N LEU A 5 7.48 -4.03 11.67
CA LEU A 5 8.16 -5.24 12.16
C LEU A 5 9.67 -5.18 11.88
N ARG A 6 10.06 -4.68 10.70
CA ARG A 6 11.47 -4.47 10.35
C ARG A 6 12.13 -3.41 11.23
N GLU A 7 11.45 -2.29 11.48
CA GLU A 7 11.98 -1.24 12.38
C GLU A 7 12.21 -1.76 13.81
N HIS A 8 11.48 -2.80 14.24
CA HIS A 8 11.66 -3.46 15.54
C HIS A 8 12.63 -4.66 15.50
N GLY A 9 13.35 -4.86 14.40
CA GLY A 9 14.37 -5.90 14.27
C GLY A 9 13.85 -7.31 13.99
N PHE A 10 12.55 -7.46 13.69
CA PHE A 10 11.99 -8.77 13.34
C PHE A 10 12.25 -9.12 11.88
N SER A 11 12.51 -10.41 11.63
CA SER A 11 12.37 -11.02 10.30
C SER A 11 10.89 -11.26 10.01
N ALA A 12 10.40 -10.77 8.87
CA ALA A 12 9.02 -10.95 8.45
C ALA A 12 8.92 -11.10 6.94
N ARG A 13 7.93 -11.88 6.48
CA ARG A 13 7.57 -12.03 5.07
C ARG A 13 6.07 -11.91 4.90
N ILE A 14 5.65 -11.17 3.87
CA ILE A 14 4.26 -11.07 3.45
C ILE A 14 4.02 -12.04 2.30
N ILE A 15 2.88 -12.73 2.33
CA ILE A 15 2.41 -13.59 1.26
C ILE A 15 1.14 -12.96 0.70
N GLU A 16 1.13 -12.64 -0.59
CA GLU A 16 0.01 -11.99 -1.29
C GLU A 16 -0.40 -12.81 -2.51
N ALA A 17 -1.72 -13.00 -2.68
CA ALA A 17 -2.28 -13.83 -3.75
C ALA A 17 -2.24 -13.13 -5.12
N GLY A 18 -2.30 -11.80 -5.15
CA GLY A 18 -2.20 -11.00 -6.37
C GLY A 18 -0.78 -10.91 -6.90
N ASP A 19 -0.64 -10.52 -8.17
CA ASP A 19 0.66 -10.27 -8.80
C ASP A 19 1.22 -8.87 -8.49
N GLY A 20 0.53 -8.11 -7.63
CA GLY A 20 0.92 -6.77 -7.24
C GLY A 20 0.42 -6.38 -5.85
N ILE A 21 0.98 -5.29 -5.34
CA ILE A 21 0.64 -4.72 -4.03
C ILE A 21 -0.54 -3.77 -4.18
N GLY A 22 -1.41 -3.74 -3.17
CA GLY A 22 -2.46 -2.72 -3.04
C GLY A 22 -3.74 -3.25 -2.39
N GLY A 23 -3.85 -4.57 -2.18
CA GLY A 23 -5.05 -5.18 -1.60
C GLY A 23 -6.30 -4.82 -2.40
N THR A 24 -7.32 -4.30 -1.75
CA THR A 24 -8.56 -3.83 -2.39
C THR A 24 -8.28 -2.87 -3.57
N TRP A 25 -7.31 -1.96 -3.41
CA TRP A 25 -6.96 -1.00 -4.46
C TRP A 25 -6.19 -1.62 -5.62
N TYR A 26 -5.60 -2.80 -5.44
CA TYR A 26 -5.03 -3.57 -6.55
C TYR A 26 -6.13 -4.36 -7.29
N TRP A 27 -7.07 -4.97 -6.57
CA TRP A 27 -8.07 -5.87 -7.16
C TRP A 27 -9.27 -5.13 -7.78
N ASN A 28 -9.77 -4.07 -7.16
CA ASN A 28 -11.02 -3.41 -7.56
C ASN A 28 -10.77 -2.22 -8.49
N ARG A 29 -10.60 -2.47 -9.80
CA ARG A 29 -10.28 -1.44 -10.81
C ARG A 29 -11.46 -1.07 -11.72
N TYR A 30 -12.68 -1.17 -11.21
CA TYR A 30 -13.85 -0.75 -11.99
C TYR A 30 -13.86 0.78 -12.16
N PRO A 31 -14.42 1.31 -13.25
CA PRO A 31 -14.47 2.76 -13.49
C PRO A 31 -15.18 3.50 -12.35
N GLY A 32 -14.55 4.53 -11.82
CA GLY A 32 -15.12 5.36 -10.75
C GLY A 32 -14.90 4.85 -9.33
N ALA A 33 -14.13 3.76 -9.12
CA ALA A 33 -13.71 3.35 -7.78
C ALA A 33 -12.88 4.45 -7.08
N ARG A 34 -13.29 4.86 -5.88
CA ARG A 34 -12.68 5.95 -5.07
C ARG A 34 -12.82 5.67 -3.57
N CYS A 35 -12.05 6.36 -2.75
CA CYS A 35 -12.28 6.37 -1.30
C CYS A 35 -13.46 7.27 -0.92
N ASP A 36 -13.99 7.07 0.29
CA ASP A 36 -15.08 7.82 0.90
C ASP A 36 -14.62 8.78 2.00
N ILE A 37 -13.38 8.63 2.47
CA ILE A 37 -12.69 9.52 3.41
C ILE A 37 -11.71 10.41 2.62
N GLU A 38 -11.50 11.64 3.07
CA GLU A 38 -10.55 12.55 2.42
C GLU A 38 -9.17 11.93 2.30
N SER A 39 -8.52 12.04 1.13
CA SER A 39 -7.26 11.34 0.80
C SER A 39 -6.15 11.62 1.81
N MET A 40 -6.07 12.87 2.31
CA MET A 40 -5.11 13.26 3.36
C MET A 40 -5.33 12.48 4.66
N GLN A 41 -6.58 12.26 5.04
CA GLN A 41 -6.96 11.51 6.24
C GLN A 41 -6.83 9.99 6.02
N TYR A 42 -7.14 9.52 4.81
CA TYR A 42 -7.01 8.13 4.39
C TYR A 42 -5.60 7.82 3.83
N SER A 43 -4.56 8.29 4.52
CA SER A 43 -3.15 8.07 4.14
C SER A 43 -2.30 7.71 5.35
N TYR A 44 -1.09 7.20 5.11
CA TYR A 44 -0.20 6.81 6.20
C TYR A 44 0.37 8.01 6.95
N SER A 45 0.34 7.95 8.28
CA SER A 45 0.88 8.98 9.19
C SER A 45 2.19 8.61 9.89
N PHE A 46 2.73 7.42 9.65
CA PHE A 46 3.95 6.96 10.32
C PHE A 46 5.22 7.69 9.84
N SER A 47 5.15 8.44 8.74
CA SER A 47 6.29 9.14 8.16
C SER A 47 5.88 10.54 7.71
N GLU A 48 6.36 11.56 8.43
CA GLU A 48 6.15 12.96 8.06
C GLU A 48 6.75 13.26 6.68
N LYS A 49 7.93 12.71 6.37
CA LYS A 49 8.58 12.81 5.06
C LYS A 49 7.70 12.25 3.93
N LEU A 50 7.01 11.13 4.15
CA LEU A 50 6.05 10.59 3.19
C LEU A 50 4.88 11.55 2.96
N GLN A 51 4.33 12.11 4.02
CA GLN A 51 3.20 13.05 3.93
C GLN A 51 3.56 14.33 3.17
N GLN A 52 4.78 14.84 3.31
CA GLN A 52 5.23 16.05 2.61
C GLN A 52 5.59 15.80 1.14
N GLU A 53 6.07 14.61 0.81
CA GLU A 53 6.47 14.28 -0.57
C GLU A 53 5.28 13.91 -1.46
N TRP A 54 4.25 13.26 -0.91
CA TRP A 54 3.09 12.86 -1.68
C TRP A 54 2.08 14.00 -1.81
N LYS A 55 1.61 14.23 -3.04
CA LYS A 55 0.57 15.23 -3.32
C LYS A 55 -0.64 14.55 -3.91
N TRP A 56 -1.73 14.54 -3.16
CA TRP A 56 -3.02 14.06 -3.65
C TRP A 56 -3.59 15.03 -4.70
N SER A 57 -4.05 14.48 -5.81
CA SER A 57 -4.61 15.21 -6.94
C SER A 57 -6.04 15.69 -6.69
N GLU A 58 -6.75 15.02 -5.79
CA GLU A 58 -8.17 15.21 -5.50
C GLU A 58 -8.51 14.97 -4.02
N LEU A 59 -9.63 15.54 -3.55
CA LEU A 59 -10.10 15.41 -2.17
C LEU A 59 -10.40 13.95 -1.78
N TYR A 60 -10.92 13.16 -2.72
CA TYR A 60 -11.22 11.73 -2.56
C TYR A 60 -10.52 10.94 -3.67
N ALA A 61 -9.33 10.43 -3.39
CA ALA A 61 -8.48 9.80 -4.37
C ALA A 61 -9.17 8.61 -5.04
N SER A 62 -9.03 8.57 -6.36
CA SER A 62 -9.43 7.43 -7.17
C SER A 62 -8.54 6.23 -6.93
N GLN A 63 -9.08 5.04 -7.22
CA GLN A 63 -8.34 3.79 -7.09
C GLN A 63 -6.96 3.83 -7.77
N PRO A 64 -6.81 4.33 -9.01
CA PRO A 64 -5.49 4.39 -9.65
C PRO A 64 -4.49 5.23 -8.86
N GLU A 65 -4.91 6.35 -8.28
CA GLU A 65 -4.05 7.22 -7.47
C GLU A 65 -3.67 6.55 -6.15
N ILE A 66 -4.63 5.94 -5.45
CA ILE A 66 -4.34 5.21 -4.20
C ILE A 66 -3.40 4.02 -4.49
N LEU A 67 -3.61 3.29 -5.59
CA LEU A 67 -2.72 2.21 -5.99
C LEU A 67 -1.31 2.74 -6.28
N HIS A 68 -1.19 3.89 -6.96
CA HIS A 68 0.09 4.52 -7.21
C HIS A 68 0.79 4.92 -5.89
N TYR A 69 0.06 5.51 -4.95
CA TYR A 69 0.54 5.84 -3.61
C TYR A 69 1.09 4.61 -2.88
N LEU A 70 0.33 3.52 -2.82
CA LEU A 70 0.74 2.30 -2.13
C LEU A 70 1.98 1.67 -2.76
N ASN A 71 2.11 1.72 -4.09
CA ASN A 71 3.32 1.24 -4.77
C ASN A 71 4.52 2.15 -4.50
N TYR A 72 4.33 3.47 -4.52
CA TYR A 72 5.36 4.43 -4.13
C TYR A 72 5.86 4.20 -2.70
N VAL A 73 4.96 3.92 -1.74
CA VAL A 73 5.34 3.56 -0.36
C VAL A 73 6.14 2.25 -0.34
N ALA A 74 5.68 1.22 -1.06
CA ALA A 74 6.39 -0.06 -1.12
C ALA A 74 7.82 0.08 -1.67
N ASP A 75 8.02 0.96 -2.65
CA ASP A 75 9.33 1.24 -3.24
C ASP A 75 10.20 2.06 -2.30
N LYS A 76 9.65 3.16 -1.73
CA LYS A 76 10.36 4.09 -0.85
C LYS A 76 10.97 3.39 0.38
N PHE A 77 10.25 2.43 0.95
CA PHE A 77 10.68 1.70 2.15
C PHE A 77 11.27 0.32 1.82
N ASP A 78 11.56 0.04 0.55
CA ASP A 78 12.16 -1.21 0.07
C ASP A 78 11.43 -2.44 0.64
N LEU A 79 10.09 -2.44 0.56
CA LEU A 79 9.24 -3.47 1.14
C LEU A 79 9.14 -4.70 0.24
N ARG A 80 9.29 -4.52 -1.08
CA ARG A 80 9.02 -5.58 -2.07
C ARG A 80 9.87 -6.84 -1.89
N LYS A 81 11.12 -6.70 -1.45
CA LYS A 81 12.03 -7.84 -1.23
C LYS A 81 11.48 -8.86 -0.22
N ASP A 82 10.62 -8.41 0.69
CA ASP A 82 10.04 -9.24 1.74
C ASP A 82 8.58 -9.65 1.42
N ILE A 83 8.11 -9.38 0.20
CA ILE A 83 6.75 -9.70 -0.26
C ILE A 83 6.82 -10.76 -1.35
N GLN A 84 6.20 -11.91 -1.11
CA GLN A 84 6.02 -12.95 -2.12
C GLN A 84 4.63 -12.82 -2.74
N LEU A 85 4.61 -12.37 -3.99
CA LEU A 85 3.41 -12.19 -4.80
C LEU A 85 2.95 -13.51 -5.45
N SER A 86 1.79 -13.48 -6.08
CA SER A 86 1.18 -14.60 -6.80
C SER A 86 1.11 -15.90 -5.97
N THR A 87 0.98 -15.76 -4.65
CA THR A 87 1.04 -16.87 -3.70
C THR A 87 -0.12 -16.78 -2.72
N ARG A 88 -1.00 -17.78 -2.73
CA ARG A 88 -2.12 -17.87 -1.80
C ARG A 88 -1.80 -18.85 -0.67
N VAL A 89 -1.87 -18.38 0.57
CA VAL A 89 -1.81 -19.24 1.77
C VAL A 89 -3.03 -20.18 1.78
N LYS A 90 -2.82 -21.48 1.97
CA LYS A 90 -3.90 -22.49 1.97
C LYS A 90 -4.21 -23.03 3.37
N ILE A 91 -3.17 -23.40 4.12
CA ILE A 91 -3.25 -23.97 5.45
C ILE A 91 -2.09 -23.35 6.25
N ILE A 92 -2.35 -23.01 7.51
CA ILE A 92 -1.39 -22.48 8.48
C ILE A 92 -1.22 -23.53 9.56
#